data_AF-A0ABD3PJK5-F1
#
_entry.id   AF-A0ABD3PJK5-F1
#
_cell.length_a   1.000
_cell.length_b   1.000
_cell.length_c   1.000
_cell.angle_alpha   90.00
_cell.angle_beta   90.00
_cell.angle_gamma   90.00
#
_symmetry.space_group_name_H-M   'P 1'
#
loop_
_entity.id
_entity.type
_entity.pdbx_description
1 polymer ?
#
loop_
_entity_poly.entity_id
_entity_poly.type
_entity_poly.pdbx_seq_one_letter_code
_entity_poly.pdbx_strand_id
1 'polypeptide(L)'
;GSLDFNNSVDTPTSFLLKSVFMLVVWVSLLSLTRRSCQAIATIFWSQPIPINSASIPSKLPHPNAPGSAIPFDIPLLKASERDIENFMLFMRKINLYTGDNRWLLQDVANSAAAYKGRLYEERAMKWVDDHFRLKLPNLKYPYVDRHWNGWSSFWRETGPHIHVTVIVEHLINGLCFPLSFLITQNDLYYNLALYGEVAYMCYATALIGSSYYLGRDITIEQMHPAVWPLLILHHISSMILCIGCIFVGDGAPRNLVCCVLLSLLGLTSSLHYVGQIFDFSPISQANTPYTRFMNHILCLASQVIFRGFYWMKICYSSVRHCVEVHGAGLAIALLLILMLFTAFNVDFVKFHYKATKGCWLKIQAMKKQ
;
A
#
# COMPACT_ATOMS: atom_id res chain seq x y z
N GLY A 1 -34.35 10.05 -11.62
CA GLY A 1 -34.18 8.61 -11.88
C GLY A 1 -33.85 7.94 -10.57
N SER A 2 -34.45 6.77 -10.29
CA SER A 2 -34.10 5.97 -9.12
C SER A 2 -32.69 5.40 -9.28
N LEU A 3 -31.88 5.46 -8.22
CA LEU A 3 -30.58 4.80 -8.12
C LEU A 3 -30.79 3.31 -7.80
N ASP A 4 -31.28 2.54 -8.79
CA ASP A 4 -31.48 1.11 -8.62
C ASP A 4 -30.26 0.32 -9.12
N PHE A 5 -29.50 -0.22 -8.18
CA PHE A 5 -28.32 -1.04 -8.44
C PHE A 5 -28.66 -2.51 -8.73
N ASN A 6 -29.93 -2.90 -8.79
CA ASN A 6 -30.31 -4.29 -9.16
C ASN A 6 -30.44 -4.50 -10.67
N ASN A 7 -30.50 -3.43 -11.47
CA ASN A 7 -30.64 -3.55 -12.92
C ASN A 7 -29.39 -4.15 -13.56
N SER A 8 -29.59 -5.11 -14.47
CA SER A 8 -28.51 -5.83 -15.16
C SER A 8 -27.89 -5.09 -16.34
N VAL A 9 -28.57 -4.07 -16.88
CA VAL A 9 -28.11 -3.26 -18.02
C VAL A 9 -28.35 -1.80 -17.73
N ASP A 10 -27.31 -0.98 -17.87
CA ASP A 10 -27.37 0.45 -17.61
C ASP A 10 -27.36 1.28 -18.91
N THR A 11 -28.29 2.22 -18.99
CA THR A 11 -28.21 3.31 -19.99
C THR A 11 -27.02 4.22 -19.64
N PRO A 12 -26.43 4.94 -20.62
CA PRO A 12 -25.32 5.86 -20.35
C PRO A 12 -25.64 6.88 -19.23
N THR A 13 -26.88 7.37 -19.18
CA THR A 13 -27.33 8.30 -18.13
C THR A 13 -27.42 7.62 -16.76
N SER A 14 -27.94 6.39 -16.69
CA SER A 14 -28.02 5.62 -15.44
C SER A 14 -26.62 5.29 -14.91
N PHE A 15 -25.74 4.83 -15.81
CA PHE A 15 -24.33 4.60 -15.51
C PHE A 15 -23.67 5.83 -14.92
N LEU A 16 -23.77 6.99 -15.59
CA LEU A 16 -23.15 8.22 -15.11
C LEU A 16 -23.67 8.62 -13.72
N LEU A 17 -24.99 8.54 -13.49
CA LEU A 17 -25.59 8.88 -12.20
C LEU A 17 -25.08 7.95 -11.08
N LYS A 18 -25.05 6.64 -11.33
CA LYS A 18 -24.55 5.62 -10.40
C LYS A 18 -23.06 5.80 -10.12
N SER A 19 -22.25 6.05 -11.15
CA SER A 19 -20.82 6.29 -11.01
C SER A 19 -20.51 7.57 -10.21
N VAL A 20 -21.23 8.66 -10.46
CA VAL A 20 -21.07 9.91 -9.68
C VAL A 20 -21.50 9.69 -8.23
N PHE A 21 -22.63 9.02 -8.00
CA PHE A 21 -23.07 8.67 -6.66
C PHE A 21 -22.02 7.84 -5.92
N MET A 22 -21.51 6.78 -6.55
CA MET A 22 -20.48 5.93 -5.95
C MET A 22 -19.15 6.66 -5.74
N LEU A 23 -18.78 7.59 -6.62
CA LEU A 23 -17.63 8.46 -6.42
C LEU A 23 -17.78 9.31 -5.14
N VAL A 24 -18.94 9.93 -4.92
CA VAL A 24 -19.21 10.70 -3.70
C VAL A 24 -19.17 9.80 -2.46
N VAL A 25 -19.76 8.61 -2.53
CA VAL A 25 -19.72 7.62 -1.44
C VAL A 25 -18.29 7.24 -1.12
N TRP A 26 -17.49 6.88 -2.13
CA TRP A 26 -16.11 6.47 -1.94
C TRP A 26 -15.21 7.58 -1.41
N VAL A 27 -15.29 8.79 -1.97
CA VAL A 27 -14.53 9.95 -1.46
C VAL A 27 -14.89 10.21 0.01
N SER A 28 -16.17 10.13 0.36
CA SER A 28 -16.63 10.32 1.75
C SER A 28 -16.13 9.21 2.67
N LEU A 29 -16.25 7.95 2.24
CA LEU A 29 -15.82 6.78 3.00
C LEU A 29 -14.31 6.79 3.24
N LEU A 30 -13.51 7.02 2.20
CA LEU A 30 -12.05 7.08 2.32
C LEU A 30 -11.61 8.25 3.20
N SER A 31 -12.27 9.40 3.09
CA SER A 31 -12.02 10.56 3.96
C SER A 31 -12.33 10.25 5.41
N LEU A 32 -13.47 9.60 5.67
CA LEU A 32 -13.87 9.18 7.01
C LEU A 32 -12.90 8.13 7.57
N THR A 33 -12.58 7.09 6.80
CA THR A 33 -11.60 6.06 7.16
C THR A 33 -10.26 6.69 7.52
N ARG A 34 -9.72 7.57 6.69
CA ARG A 34 -8.45 8.26 6.96
C ARG A 34 -8.51 9.01 8.30
N ARG A 35 -9.56 9.80 8.52
CA ARG A 35 -9.73 10.59 9.76
C ARG A 35 -9.88 9.70 10.98
N SER A 36 -10.70 8.64 10.89
CA SER A 36 -10.91 7.68 11.96
C SER A 36 -9.63 6.93 12.31
N CYS A 37 -8.89 6.43 11.31
CA CYS A 37 -7.59 5.79 11.52
C CYS A 37 -6.59 6.74 12.16
N GLN A 38 -6.53 8.00 11.70
CA GLN A 38 -5.67 9.01 12.30
C GLN A 38 -6.07 9.31 13.75
N ALA A 39 -7.36 9.38 14.06
CA ALA A 39 -7.83 9.59 15.43
C ALA A 39 -7.46 8.42 16.35
N ILE A 40 -7.75 7.18 15.94
CA ILE A 40 -7.39 5.97 16.67
C ILE A 40 -5.87 5.91 16.89
N ALA A 41 -5.10 6.14 15.84
CA ALA A 41 -3.66 6.09 15.91
C ALA A 41 -3.07 7.24 16.76
N THR A 42 -3.75 8.38 16.83
CA THR A 42 -3.36 9.47 17.75
C THR A 42 -3.55 9.05 19.21
N ILE A 43 -4.63 8.33 19.52
CA ILE A 43 -4.94 7.86 20.87
C ILE A 43 -3.97 6.75 21.30
N PHE A 44 -3.77 5.73 20.46
CA PHE A 44 -3.07 4.51 20.87
C PHE A 44 -1.58 4.47 20.46
N TRP A 45 -1.20 5.15 19.38
CA TRP A 45 0.11 4.96 18.72
C TRP A 45 0.86 6.26 18.44
N SER A 46 0.43 7.37 19.06
CA SER A 46 1.09 8.69 18.97
C SER A 46 1.43 9.28 20.34
N GLN A 47 1.58 8.43 21.34
CA GLN A 47 2.07 8.83 22.66
C GLN A 47 3.53 9.31 22.54
N PRO A 48 3.97 10.22 23.42
CA PRO A 48 5.36 10.66 23.46
C PRO A 48 6.30 9.47 23.61
N ILE A 49 7.46 9.56 22.97
CA ILE A 49 8.46 8.49 23.05
C ILE A 49 9.08 8.49 24.44
N PRO A 50 9.14 7.34 25.13
CA PRO A 50 9.80 7.26 26.42
C PRO A 50 11.27 7.71 26.31
N ILE A 51 11.66 8.71 27.09
CA ILE A 51 13.01 9.29 27.06
C ILE A 51 14.08 8.21 27.29
N ASN A 52 13.79 7.21 28.13
CA ASN A 52 14.68 6.12 28.47
C ASN A 52 14.90 5.10 27.33
N SER A 53 14.02 5.06 26.32
CA SER A 53 14.18 4.20 25.14
C SER A 53 14.68 4.95 23.92
N ALA A 54 14.72 6.29 23.96
CA ALA A 54 15.14 7.12 22.83
C ALA A 54 16.66 7.12 22.65
N SER A 55 17.09 7.27 21.40
CA SER A 55 18.51 7.46 21.03
C SER A 55 18.60 8.46 19.89
N ILE A 56 19.75 9.12 19.76
CA ILE A 56 20.11 10.02 18.66
C ILE A 56 21.32 9.47 17.90
N PRO A 57 21.52 9.85 16.62
CA PRO A 57 22.68 9.39 15.86
C PRO A 57 23.94 10.19 16.23
N SER A 58 25.09 9.52 16.31
CA SER A 58 26.40 10.15 16.51
C SER A 58 26.93 10.88 15.28
N LYS A 59 26.38 10.58 14.10
CA LYS A 59 26.76 11.21 12.83
C LYS A 59 25.55 11.84 12.17
N LEU A 60 25.72 13.09 11.73
CA LEU A 60 24.70 13.88 11.04
C LEU A 60 25.29 14.44 9.74
N PRO A 61 24.62 14.27 8.58
CA PRO A 61 23.43 13.43 8.38
C PRO A 61 23.75 11.95 8.64
N HIS A 62 22.77 11.22 9.19
CA HIS A 62 22.96 9.82 9.52
C HIS A 62 23.23 8.99 8.26
N PRO A 63 24.24 8.10 8.27
CA PRO A 63 24.57 7.28 7.11
C PRO A 63 23.41 6.32 6.77
N ASN A 64 22.78 6.53 5.61
CA ASN A 64 21.58 5.80 5.17
C ASN A 64 21.91 4.78 4.06
N ALA A 65 22.90 3.91 4.29
CA ALA A 65 23.40 3.00 3.25
C ALA A 65 22.37 1.94 2.78
N PRO A 66 22.30 1.60 1.48
CA PRO A 66 21.37 0.60 0.96
C PRO A 66 21.52 -0.78 1.62
N GLY A 67 20.40 -1.33 2.09
CA GLY A 67 20.36 -2.67 2.70
C GLY A 67 21.05 -2.81 4.05
N SER A 68 21.52 -1.72 4.66
CA SER A 68 22.12 -1.72 6.01
C SER A 68 21.34 -0.79 6.92
N ALA A 69 21.03 -1.25 8.13
CA ALA A 69 20.37 -0.45 9.15
C ALA A 69 21.44 -0.07 10.19
N ILE A 70 22.04 1.11 10.05
CA ILE A 70 22.97 1.64 11.06
C ILE A 70 22.10 2.17 12.21
N PRO A 71 22.33 1.72 13.45
CA PRO A 71 21.52 2.13 14.59
C PRO A 71 21.84 3.55 15.02
N PHE A 72 20.85 4.20 15.63
CA PHE A 72 21.09 5.40 16.44
C PHE A 72 21.79 4.94 17.71
N ASP A 73 22.99 5.46 17.94
CA ASP A 73 24.00 4.86 18.81
C ASP A 73 24.23 5.64 20.10
N ILE A 74 23.65 6.83 20.27
CA ILE A 74 23.75 7.63 21.49
C ILE A 74 22.41 7.54 22.24
N PRO A 75 22.30 6.77 23.34
CA PRO A 75 21.13 6.78 24.20
C PRO A 75 20.87 8.18 24.74
N LEU A 76 19.63 8.64 24.69
CA LEU A 76 19.31 10.05 24.99
C LEU A 76 19.68 10.45 26.43
N LEU A 77 19.51 9.55 27.40
CA LEU A 77 19.91 9.77 28.80
C LEU A 77 21.43 9.81 29.02
N LYS A 78 22.22 9.41 28.02
CA LYS A 78 23.69 9.43 28.03
C LYS A 78 24.27 10.44 27.04
N ALA A 79 23.43 11.14 26.28
CA ALA A 79 23.86 12.15 25.33
C ALA A 79 24.43 13.35 26.08
N SER A 80 25.55 13.88 25.61
CA SER A 80 26.05 15.17 26.13
C SER A 80 25.13 16.31 25.67
N GLU A 81 25.17 17.44 26.37
CA GLU A 81 24.45 18.66 25.94
C GLU A 81 24.82 19.03 24.50
N ARG A 82 26.09 18.89 24.14
CA ARG A 82 26.59 19.12 22.78
C ARG A 82 25.97 18.18 21.74
N ASP A 83 25.75 16.91 22.07
CA ASP A 83 25.09 15.96 21.15
C ASP A 83 23.63 16.35 20.92
N ILE A 84 22.93 16.75 21.98
CA ILE A 84 21.55 17.23 21.92
C ILE A 84 21.44 18.50 21.08
N GLU A 85 22.29 19.49 21.34
CA GLU A 85 22.31 20.75 20.58
C GLU A 85 22.60 20.52 19.10
N ASN A 86 23.64 19.75 18.77
CA ASN A 86 23.99 19.42 17.39
C ASN A 86 22.81 18.74 16.67
N PHE A 87 22.15 17.80 17.33
CA PHE A 87 21.00 17.11 16.76
C PHE A 87 19.81 18.05 16.54
N MET A 88 19.49 18.89 17.52
CA MET A 88 18.35 19.83 17.41
C MET A 88 18.61 20.93 16.36
N LEU A 89 19.85 21.41 16.26
CA LEU A 89 20.29 22.30 15.19
C LEU A 89 20.13 21.66 13.81
N PHE A 90 20.55 20.40 13.64
CA PHE A 90 20.32 19.64 12.41
C PHE A 90 18.84 19.51 12.08
N MET A 91 18.00 19.28 13.10
CA MET A 91 16.54 19.24 12.96
C MET A 91 15.90 20.62 12.73
N ARG A 92 16.71 21.69 12.68
CA ARG A 92 16.29 23.10 12.52
C ARG A 92 15.34 23.58 13.62
N LYS A 93 15.47 23.03 14.82
CA LYS A 93 14.76 23.47 16.03
C LYS A 93 15.72 24.30 16.87
N ILE A 94 15.57 25.63 16.82
CA ILE A 94 16.50 26.61 17.39
C ILE A 94 16.13 27.00 18.84
N ASN A 95 15.12 26.37 19.44
CA ASN A 95 14.76 26.66 20.83
C ASN A 95 15.83 26.12 21.79
N LEU A 96 16.89 26.90 21.93
CA LEU A 96 17.83 26.90 23.05
C LEU A 96 17.04 27.39 24.27
N TYR A 97 16.82 26.53 25.26
CA TYR A 97 16.14 26.96 26.49
C TYR A 97 16.81 26.46 27.76
N THR A 98 16.91 27.42 28.68
CA THR A 98 17.30 27.41 30.08
C THR A 98 16.08 27.09 30.96
N GLY A 99 15.70 25.81 31.05
CA GLY A 99 14.53 25.35 31.80
C GLY A 99 14.48 23.82 31.99
N ASP A 100 13.39 23.31 32.56
CA ASP A 100 13.24 21.91 33.03
C ASP A 100 13.66 20.87 31.96
N ASN A 101 14.75 20.15 32.26
CA ASN A 101 15.47 19.24 31.35
C ASN A 101 14.55 18.16 30.72
N ARG A 102 13.45 17.80 31.38
CA ARG A 102 12.58 16.72 30.93
C ARG A 102 11.79 17.04 29.65
N TRP A 103 11.33 18.28 29.50
CA TRP A 103 10.56 18.69 28.30
C TRP A 103 11.45 18.75 27.06
N LEU A 104 12.67 19.25 27.21
CA LEU A 104 13.68 19.26 26.15
C LEU A 104 13.98 17.84 25.68
N LEU A 105 14.31 16.93 26.61
CA LEU A 105 14.59 15.53 26.29
C LEU A 105 13.39 14.87 25.60
N GLN A 106 12.16 15.22 25.99
CA GLN A 106 10.97 14.71 25.32
C GLN A 106 10.85 15.19 23.87
N ASP A 107 11.16 16.46 23.59
CA ASP A 107 11.15 16.98 22.22
C ASP A 107 12.29 16.41 21.36
N VAL A 108 13.46 16.17 21.95
CA VAL A 108 14.59 15.48 21.30
C VAL A 108 14.19 14.05 20.94
N ALA A 109 13.57 13.31 21.86
CA ALA A 109 13.07 11.96 21.62
C ALA A 109 12.05 11.92 20.47
N ASN A 110 11.10 12.85 20.45
CA ASN A 110 10.12 12.97 19.38
C ASN A 110 10.76 13.32 18.03
N SER A 111 11.77 14.19 18.05
CA SER A 111 12.49 14.61 16.84
C SER A 111 13.37 13.49 16.27
N ALA A 112 13.97 12.67 17.13
CA ALA A 112 14.74 11.49 16.73
C ALA A 112 13.88 10.46 15.97
N ALA A 113 12.67 10.21 16.45
CA ALA A 113 11.71 9.36 15.75
C ALA A 113 11.25 9.92 14.41
N ALA A 114 10.89 11.20 14.37
CA ALA A 114 10.53 11.85 13.11
C ALA A 114 11.68 11.78 12.10
N TYR A 115 12.93 11.94 12.54
CA TYR A 115 14.08 11.79 11.66
C TYR A 115 14.26 10.36 11.15
N LYS A 116 14.06 9.35 12.01
CA LYS A 116 14.11 7.94 11.62
C LYS A 116 13.04 7.60 10.56
N GLY A 117 11.82 8.08 10.73
CA GLY A 117 10.74 7.95 9.75
C GLY A 117 11.15 8.50 8.37
N ARG A 118 11.70 9.73 8.35
CA ARG A 118 12.21 10.35 7.10
C ARG A 118 13.33 9.54 6.43
N LEU A 119 14.33 9.08 7.18
CA LEU A 119 15.42 8.26 6.63
C LEU A 119 14.89 6.98 5.99
N TYR A 120 13.85 6.41 6.58
CA TYR A 120 13.22 5.23 6.03
C TYR A 120 12.43 5.53 4.76
N GLU A 121 11.62 6.58 4.75
CA GLU A 121 10.90 7.06 3.57
C GLU A 121 11.85 7.31 2.40
N GLU A 122 12.92 8.08 2.61
CA GLU A 122 13.94 8.35 1.59
C GLU A 122 14.53 7.06 1.01
N ARG A 123 14.76 6.06 1.88
CA ARG A 123 15.32 4.76 1.47
C ARG A 123 14.31 3.93 0.69
N ALA A 124 13.06 3.88 1.15
CA ALA A 124 11.98 3.16 0.47
C ALA A 124 11.73 3.77 -0.91
N MET A 125 11.60 5.10 -0.98
CA MET A 125 11.39 5.83 -2.24
C MET A 125 12.56 5.67 -3.20
N LYS A 126 13.80 5.76 -2.71
CA LYS A 126 14.99 5.46 -3.53
C LYS A 126 14.99 4.04 -4.04
N TRP A 127 14.65 3.06 -3.21
CA TRP A 127 14.59 1.67 -3.63
C TRP A 127 13.52 1.44 -4.71
N VAL A 128 12.35 2.08 -4.56
CA VAL A 128 11.27 2.05 -5.56
C VAL A 128 11.75 2.66 -6.88
N ASP A 129 12.42 3.82 -6.84
CA ASP A 129 13.00 4.44 -8.03
C ASP A 129 14.04 3.55 -8.71
N ASP A 130 14.99 3.02 -7.92
CA ASP A 130 16.03 2.13 -8.38
C ASP A 130 15.45 0.85 -9.01
N HIS A 131 14.32 0.34 -8.48
CA HIS A 131 13.66 -0.87 -8.94
C HIS A 131 12.83 -0.65 -10.21
N PHE A 132 11.95 0.36 -10.20
CA PHE A 132 10.97 0.54 -11.28
C PHE A 132 11.52 1.40 -12.41
N ARG A 133 12.23 2.50 -12.12
CA ARG A 133 12.80 3.40 -13.14
C ARG A 133 14.13 2.89 -13.66
N LEU A 134 15.08 2.64 -12.76
CA LEU A 134 16.45 2.28 -13.14
C LEU A 134 16.63 0.77 -13.39
N LYS A 135 15.69 -0.06 -12.92
CA LYS A 135 15.70 -1.54 -13.07
C LYS A 135 17.02 -2.17 -12.63
N LEU A 136 17.63 -1.63 -11.57
CA LEU A 136 18.94 -2.07 -11.14
C LEU A 136 18.92 -3.52 -10.65
N PRO A 137 19.91 -4.35 -11.05
CA PRO A 137 20.03 -5.71 -10.56
C PRO A 137 20.49 -5.71 -9.09
N ASN A 138 20.18 -6.79 -8.35
CA ASN A 138 20.71 -7.03 -7.00
C ASN A 138 20.41 -5.95 -5.94
N LEU A 139 19.32 -5.18 -6.12
CA LEU A 139 18.89 -4.22 -5.12
C LEU A 139 18.63 -4.88 -3.76
N LYS A 140 19.27 -4.35 -2.73
CA LYS A 140 19.05 -4.78 -1.36
C LYS A 140 17.74 -4.16 -0.85
N TYR A 141 16.84 -4.99 -0.36
CA TYR A 141 15.58 -4.54 0.22
C TYR A 141 15.83 -3.60 1.42
N PRO A 142 15.09 -2.50 1.56
CA PRO A 142 15.28 -1.55 2.64
C PRO A 142 14.87 -2.20 3.98
N TYR A 143 15.85 -2.47 4.84
CA TYR A 143 15.58 -2.87 6.22
C TYR A 143 15.44 -1.66 7.12
N VAL A 144 14.52 -1.75 8.07
CA VAL A 144 14.43 -0.82 9.20
C VAL A 144 15.15 -1.43 10.40
N ASP A 145 15.72 -0.57 11.23
CA ASP A 145 16.54 -0.96 12.37
C ASP A 145 15.73 -1.43 13.58
N ARG A 146 16.40 -2.09 14.52
CA ARG A 146 15.86 -2.70 15.75
C ARG A 146 15.31 -1.70 16.76
N HIS A 147 15.79 -0.46 16.75
CA HIS A 147 15.48 0.52 17.78
C HIS A 147 14.17 1.27 17.50
N TRP A 148 13.08 0.53 17.31
CA TRP A 148 11.74 1.11 17.25
C TRP A 148 11.28 1.44 18.67
N ASN A 149 10.71 2.62 18.89
CA ASN A 149 10.27 3.08 20.22
C ASN A 149 8.93 2.44 20.67
N GLY A 150 8.66 1.22 20.22
CA GLY A 150 7.41 0.49 20.49
C GLY A 150 6.19 0.96 19.71
N TRP A 151 5.03 0.36 20.02
CA TRP A 151 3.75 0.68 19.38
C TRP A 151 3.24 2.08 19.67
N SER A 152 3.64 2.65 20.81
CA SER A 152 3.18 3.95 21.31
C SER A 152 3.57 5.12 20.40
N SER A 153 4.57 4.98 19.54
CA SER A 153 5.10 6.01 18.65
C SER A 153 5.05 5.64 17.17
N PHE A 154 4.57 4.42 16.87
CA PHE A 154 4.50 3.85 15.52
C PHE A 154 3.82 4.80 14.52
N TRP A 155 2.75 5.49 14.92
CA TRP A 155 2.05 6.41 14.02
C TRP A 155 2.83 7.71 13.79
N ARG A 156 3.62 8.19 14.76
CA ARG A 156 4.50 9.35 14.54
C ARG A 156 5.66 9.03 13.59
N GLU A 157 6.16 7.79 13.65
CA GLU A 157 7.31 7.33 12.87
C GLU A 157 6.91 6.90 11.44
N THR A 158 5.74 6.26 11.29
CA THR A 158 5.31 5.67 10.01
C THR A 158 3.88 5.97 9.60
N GLY A 159 3.06 6.59 10.45
CA GLY A 159 1.65 6.85 10.17
C GLY A 159 1.36 7.53 8.84
N PRO A 160 2.15 8.53 8.40
CA PRO A 160 2.01 9.10 7.06
C PRO A 160 2.07 8.06 5.93
N HIS A 161 2.82 6.97 6.09
CA HIS A 161 3.08 5.93 5.10
C HIS A 161 2.15 4.70 5.21
N ILE A 162 1.16 4.73 6.11
CA ILE A 162 0.23 3.61 6.29
C ILE A 162 -1.02 3.87 5.45
N HIS A 163 -1.12 3.17 4.32
CA HIS A 163 -2.18 3.33 3.32
C HIS A 163 -3.47 2.57 3.65
N VAL A 164 -4.04 2.82 4.84
CA VAL A 164 -5.24 2.10 5.32
C VAL A 164 -6.44 2.27 4.40
N THR A 165 -6.56 3.42 3.74
CA THR A 165 -7.63 3.72 2.80
C THR A 165 -7.65 2.77 1.60
N VAL A 166 -6.48 2.38 1.08
CA VAL A 166 -6.36 1.44 -0.04
C VAL A 166 -6.76 0.03 0.40
N ILE A 167 -6.35 -0.36 1.62
CA ILE A 167 -6.75 -1.64 2.21
C ILE A 167 -8.27 -1.74 2.34
N VAL A 168 -8.91 -0.70 2.87
CA VAL A 168 -10.37 -0.68 3.04
C VAL A 168 -11.08 -0.82 1.70
N GLU A 169 -10.58 -0.14 0.68
CA GLU A 169 -11.15 -0.25 -0.66
C GLU A 169 -11.01 -1.66 -1.24
N HIS A 170 -9.80 -2.21 -1.25
CA HIS A 170 -9.54 -3.54 -1.77
C HIS A 170 -10.25 -4.65 -0.97
N LEU A 171 -10.47 -4.45 0.34
CA LEU A 171 -11.28 -5.35 1.16
C LEU A 171 -12.76 -5.27 0.77
N ILE A 172 -13.32 -4.08 0.57
CA ILE A 172 -14.74 -3.94 0.27
C ILE A 172 -15.05 -4.40 -1.16
N ASN A 173 -14.39 -3.80 -2.17
CA ASN A 173 -14.65 -4.08 -3.59
C ASN A 173 -14.03 -5.40 -4.05
N GLY A 174 -12.89 -5.78 -3.47
CA GLY A 174 -12.14 -6.96 -3.86
C GLY A 174 -12.48 -8.22 -3.07
N LEU A 175 -13.01 -8.12 -1.85
CA LEU A 175 -13.29 -9.27 -0.99
C LEU A 175 -14.74 -9.35 -0.56
N CYS A 176 -15.24 -8.37 0.20
CA CYS A 176 -16.56 -8.41 0.83
C CYS A 176 -17.68 -8.51 -0.20
N PHE A 177 -17.76 -7.56 -1.14
CA PHE A 177 -18.84 -7.57 -2.13
C PHE A 177 -18.78 -8.77 -3.09
N PRO A 178 -17.63 -9.13 -3.68
CA PRO A 178 -17.55 -10.34 -4.51
C PRO A 178 -17.93 -11.62 -3.76
N LEU A 179 -17.48 -11.77 -2.50
CA LEU A 179 -17.83 -12.94 -1.68
C LEU A 179 -19.31 -12.96 -1.32
N SER A 180 -19.89 -11.82 -0.95
CA SER A 180 -21.32 -11.69 -0.70
C SER A 180 -22.15 -12.06 -1.93
N PHE A 181 -21.73 -11.64 -3.14
CA PHE A 181 -22.36 -12.09 -4.37
C PHE A 181 -22.23 -13.61 -4.55
N LEU A 182 -21.04 -14.19 -4.44
CA LEU A 182 -20.86 -15.64 -4.65
C LEU A 182 -21.70 -16.49 -3.69
N ILE A 183 -21.90 -16.03 -2.45
CA ILE A 183 -22.69 -16.73 -1.44
C ILE A 183 -24.19 -16.55 -1.67
N THR A 184 -24.64 -15.32 -1.96
CA THR A 184 -26.07 -14.97 -1.97
C THR A 184 -26.70 -14.94 -3.37
N GLN A 185 -25.86 -14.88 -4.41
CA GLN A 185 -26.24 -14.61 -5.80
C GLN A 185 -27.06 -13.32 -5.98
N ASN A 186 -26.91 -12.35 -5.06
CA ASN A 186 -27.60 -11.07 -5.12
C ASN A 186 -26.78 -10.06 -5.94
N ASP A 187 -27.33 -9.68 -7.11
CA ASP A 187 -26.72 -8.78 -8.08
C ASP A 187 -26.36 -7.40 -7.53
N LEU A 188 -27.01 -6.95 -6.44
CA LEU A 188 -26.64 -5.72 -5.75
C LEU A 188 -25.15 -5.72 -5.37
N TYR A 189 -24.64 -6.81 -4.79
CA TYR A 189 -23.24 -6.88 -4.37
C TYR A 189 -22.28 -6.88 -5.55
N TYR A 190 -22.64 -7.57 -6.63
CA TYR A 190 -21.88 -7.55 -7.87
C TYR A 190 -21.77 -6.13 -8.44
N ASN A 191 -22.90 -5.43 -8.55
CA ASN A 191 -22.95 -4.08 -9.08
C ASN A 191 -22.25 -3.07 -8.17
N LEU A 192 -22.40 -3.19 -6.84
CA LEU A 192 -21.66 -2.35 -5.88
C LEU A 192 -20.15 -2.54 -6.00
N ALA A 193 -19.66 -3.78 -6.21
CA ALA A 193 -18.24 -4.04 -6.43
C ALA A 193 -17.72 -3.34 -7.68
N LEU A 194 -18.42 -3.48 -8.82
CA LEU A 194 -17.97 -2.89 -10.09
C LEU A 194 -18.05 -1.37 -10.10
N TYR A 195 -19.19 -0.80 -9.67
CA TYR A 195 -19.32 0.65 -9.59
C TYR A 195 -18.39 1.26 -8.53
N GLY A 196 -18.15 0.53 -7.44
CA GLY A 196 -17.20 0.92 -6.41
C GLY A 196 -15.76 0.98 -6.93
N GLU A 197 -15.35 -0.05 -7.67
CA GLU A 197 -14.04 -0.13 -8.33
C GLU A 197 -13.87 1.02 -9.34
N VAL A 198 -14.87 1.25 -10.21
CA VAL A 198 -14.83 2.38 -11.17
C VAL A 198 -14.70 3.72 -10.46
N ALA A 199 -15.49 3.94 -9.40
CA ALA A 199 -15.44 5.17 -8.61
C ALA A 199 -14.06 5.39 -7.97
N TYR A 200 -13.49 4.35 -7.37
CA TYR A 200 -12.15 4.41 -6.79
C TYR A 200 -11.08 4.68 -7.85
N MET A 201 -11.11 3.98 -8.98
CA MET A 201 -10.13 4.14 -10.06
C MET A 201 -10.17 5.54 -10.69
N CYS A 202 -11.36 6.12 -10.85
CA CYS A 202 -11.52 7.52 -11.24
C CYS A 202 -10.84 8.46 -10.24
N TYR A 203 -11.11 8.28 -8.95
CA TYR A 203 -10.54 9.11 -7.89
C TYR A 203 -9.01 8.97 -7.81
N ALA A 204 -8.49 7.75 -7.80
CA ALA A 204 -7.06 7.47 -7.75
C ALA A 204 -6.32 8.05 -8.96
N THR A 205 -6.86 7.86 -10.17
CA THR A 205 -6.27 8.41 -11.41
C THR A 205 -6.26 9.94 -11.40
N ALA A 206 -7.34 10.57 -10.93
CA ALA A 206 -7.41 12.02 -10.80
C ALA A 206 -6.36 12.58 -9.82
N LEU A 207 -6.10 11.86 -8.71
CA LEU A 207 -5.06 12.24 -7.76
C LEU A 207 -3.65 12.10 -8.34
N ILE A 208 -3.37 11.05 -9.12
CA ILE A 208 -2.08 10.91 -9.81
C ILE A 208 -1.90 12.05 -10.82
N GLY A 209 -2.90 12.34 -11.65
CA GLY A 209 -2.86 13.45 -12.61
C GLY A 209 -2.66 14.82 -11.93
N SER A 210 -3.35 15.04 -10.81
CA SER A 210 -3.19 16.26 -10.01
C SER A 210 -1.80 16.35 -9.35
N SER A 211 -1.20 15.21 -8.99
CA SER A 211 0.16 15.17 -8.44
C SER A 211 1.21 15.59 -9.48
N TYR A 212 1.04 15.17 -10.74
CA TYR A 212 1.84 15.66 -11.85
C TYR A 212 1.70 17.17 -12.03
N TYR A 213 0.47 17.69 -12.03
CA TYR A 213 0.20 19.11 -12.23
C TYR A 213 0.79 19.99 -11.12
N LEU A 214 0.67 19.55 -9.86
CA LEU A 214 1.12 20.32 -8.69
C LEU A 214 2.60 20.12 -8.35
N GLY A 215 3.29 19.17 -8.99
CA GLY A 215 4.67 18.82 -8.68
C GLY A 215 4.87 18.27 -7.26
N ARG A 216 3.82 17.74 -6.64
CA ARG A 216 3.85 17.13 -5.29
C ARG A 216 2.94 15.91 -5.25
N ASP A 217 3.33 14.90 -4.47
CA ASP A 217 2.52 13.70 -4.29
C ASP A 217 1.31 13.97 -3.39
N ILE A 218 0.12 13.84 -3.97
CA ILE A 218 -1.16 13.87 -3.25
C ILE A 218 -1.96 12.57 -3.45
N THR A 219 -1.30 11.53 -3.95
CA THR A 219 -1.91 10.22 -4.17
C THR A 219 -2.23 9.54 -2.84
N ILE A 220 -3.20 8.63 -2.88
CA ILE A 220 -3.60 7.83 -1.71
C ILE A 220 -2.47 6.86 -1.30
N GLU A 221 -1.78 6.33 -2.31
CA GLU A 221 -0.71 5.35 -2.17
C GLU A 221 0.67 5.97 -1.87
N GLN A 222 0.79 7.30 -1.95
CA GLN A 222 2.02 8.08 -1.79
C GLN A 222 3.26 7.42 -2.44
N MET A 223 3.12 7.02 -3.70
CA MET A 223 4.13 6.26 -4.43
C MET A 223 5.13 7.18 -5.10
N HIS A 224 6.38 6.71 -5.24
CA HIS A 224 7.41 7.43 -5.99
C HIS A 224 6.92 7.77 -7.42
N PRO A 225 7.19 8.98 -7.96
CA PRO A 225 6.71 9.41 -9.29
C PRO A 225 7.09 8.49 -10.44
N ALA A 226 8.16 7.70 -10.29
CA ALA A 226 8.55 6.67 -11.25
C ALA A 226 7.47 5.61 -11.53
N VAL A 227 6.59 5.35 -10.56
CA VAL A 227 5.55 4.32 -10.65
C VAL A 227 4.24 4.88 -11.18
N TRP A 228 4.06 6.21 -11.20
CA TRP A 228 2.80 6.83 -11.61
C TRP A 228 2.32 6.47 -13.02
N PRO A 229 3.15 6.42 -14.08
CA PRO A 229 2.69 6.01 -15.40
C PRO A 229 2.16 4.56 -15.41
N LEU A 230 2.84 3.70 -14.65
CA LEU A 230 2.47 2.32 -14.48
C LEU A 230 1.13 2.21 -13.74
N LEU A 231 0.94 2.94 -12.63
CA LEU A 231 -0.32 2.97 -11.88
C LEU A 231 -1.49 3.54 -12.69
N ILE A 232 -1.27 4.60 -13.49
CA ILE A 232 -2.31 5.13 -14.38
C ILE A 232 -2.77 4.05 -15.36
N LEU A 233 -1.83 3.35 -15.99
CA LEU A 233 -2.15 2.30 -16.95
C LEU A 233 -2.91 1.14 -16.27
N HIS A 234 -2.52 0.78 -15.05
CA HIS A 234 -3.21 -0.22 -14.22
C HIS A 234 -4.65 0.20 -13.90
N HIS A 235 -4.84 1.42 -13.38
CA HIS A 235 -6.15 1.91 -12.97
C HIS A 235 -7.10 2.10 -14.15
N ILE A 236 -6.61 2.66 -15.26
CA ILE A 236 -7.40 2.80 -16.49
C ILE A 236 -7.81 1.42 -17.01
N SER A 237 -6.91 0.43 -16.99
CA SER A 237 -7.22 -0.91 -17.44
C SER A 237 -8.25 -1.61 -16.56
N SER A 238 -8.14 -1.48 -15.22
CA SER A 238 -9.17 -1.99 -14.28
C SER A 238 -10.52 -1.33 -14.54
N MET A 239 -10.53 0.00 -14.68
CA MET A 239 -11.72 0.77 -14.99
C MET A 239 -12.39 0.33 -16.30
N ILE A 240 -11.62 0.13 -17.39
CA ILE A 240 -12.14 -0.37 -18.66
C ILE A 240 -12.78 -1.75 -18.51
N LEU A 241 -12.16 -2.67 -17.75
CA LEU A 241 -12.73 -4.00 -17.50
C LEU A 241 -14.07 -3.91 -16.76
N CYS A 242 -14.13 -3.12 -15.68
CA CYS A 242 -15.34 -2.98 -14.88
C CYS A 242 -16.46 -2.29 -15.66
N ILE A 243 -16.15 -1.21 -16.38
CA ILE A 243 -17.10 -0.53 -17.28
C ILE A 243 -17.59 -1.50 -18.37
N GLY A 244 -16.69 -2.27 -18.97
CA GLY A 244 -17.03 -3.29 -19.95
C GLY A 244 -18.00 -4.33 -19.38
N CYS A 245 -17.76 -4.83 -18.16
CA CYS A 245 -18.67 -5.76 -17.49
C CYS A 245 -20.05 -5.14 -17.22
N ILE A 246 -20.11 -3.89 -16.80
CA ILE A 246 -21.37 -3.16 -16.56
C ILE A 246 -22.19 -3.03 -17.85
N PHE A 247 -21.56 -2.63 -18.96
CA PHE A 247 -22.27 -2.43 -20.23
C PHE A 247 -22.62 -3.74 -20.94
N VAL A 248 -21.83 -4.79 -20.75
CA VAL A 248 -22.15 -6.14 -21.26
C VAL A 248 -23.30 -6.77 -20.45
N GLY A 249 -23.48 -6.35 -19.19
CA GLY A 249 -24.61 -6.73 -18.35
C GLY A 249 -24.72 -8.24 -18.15
N ASP A 250 -25.90 -8.81 -18.45
CA ASP A 250 -26.16 -10.26 -18.35
C ASP A 250 -25.24 -11.13 -19.22
N GLY A 251 -24.59 -10.53 -20.23
CA GLY A 251 -23.59 -11.23 -21.05
C GLY A 251 -22.24 -11.45 -20.35
N ALA A 252 -22.03 -10.87 -19.16
CA ALA A 252 -20.81 -10.99 -18.38
C ALA A 252 -20.96 -12.12 -17.35
N PRO A 253 -20.03 -13.09 -17.27
CA PRO A 253 -20.15 -14.19 -16.34
C PRO A 253 -19.84 -13.71 -14.91
N ARG A 254 -20.86 -13.26 -14.17
CA ARG A 254 -20.73 -12.61 -12.86
C ARG A 254 -19.85 -13.38 -11.87
N ASN A 255 -20.04 -14.69 -11.77
CA ASN A 255 -19.20 -15.56 -10.93
C ASN A 255 -17.71 -15.48 -11.29
N LEU A 256 -17.39 -15.48 -12.59
CA LEU A 256 -16.02 -15.38 -13.07
C LEU A 256 -15.43 -13.98 -12.81
N VAL A 257 -16.22 -12.92 -13.00
CA VAL A 257 -15.81 -11.55 -12.68
C VAL A 257 -15.55 -11.40 -11.18
N CYS A 258 -16.39 -11.95 -10.30
CA CYS A 258 -16.13 -11.96 -8.86
C CYS A 258 -14.85 -12.74 -8.50
N CYS A 259 -14.57 -13.87 -9.18
CA CYS A 259 -13.30 -14.59 -9.01
C CYS A 259 -12.09 -13.76 -9.46
N VAL A 260 -12.22 -12.92 -10.50
CA VAL A 260 -11.17 -11.96 -10.91
C VAL A 260 -10.91 -10.96 -9.80
N LEU A 261 -11.97 -10.31 -9.28
CA LEU A 261 -11.87 -9.30 -8.21
C LEU A 261 -11.25 -9.89 -6.93
N LEU A 262 -11.68 -11.09 -6.52
CA LEU A 262 -11.10 -11.80 -5.39
C LEU A 262 -9.61 -12.10 -5.59
N SER A 263 -9.24 -12.57 -6.78
CA SER A 263 -7.87 -12.99 -7.06
C SER A 263 -6.91 -11.82 -7.19
N LEU A 264 -7.33 -10.70 -7.79
CA LEU A 264 -6.49 -9.52 -8.00
C LEU A 264 -6.53 -8.55 -6.81
N LEU A 265 -7.72 -8.25 -6.27
CA LEU A 265 -7.86 -7.23 -5.23
C LEU A 265 -7.92 -7.86 -3.84
N GLY A 266 -8.93 -8.69 -3.60
CA GLY A 266 -9.26 -9.18 -2.26
C GLY A 266 -8.14 -9.96 -1.59
N LEU A 267 -7.75 -11.10 -2.18
CA LEU A 267 -6.86 -12.08 -1.55
C LEU A 267 -5.37 -11.76 -1.69
N THR A 268 -5.01 -10.96 -2.69
CA THR A 268 -3.61 -10.68 -3.03
C THR A 268 -3.21 -9.25 -2.73
N SER A 269 -3.92 -8.24 -3.25
CA SER A 269 -3.59 -6.83 -2.95
C SER A 269 -3.90 -6.45 -1.50
N SER A 270 -5.06 -6.83 -0.94
CA SER A 270 -5.34 -6.51 0.48
C SER A 270 -4.28 -7.11 1.40
N LEU A 271 -3.89 -8.37 1.13
CA LEU A 271 -2.83 -9.05 1.87
C LEU A 271 -1.46 -8.37 1.66
N HIS A 272 -1.15 -7.91 0.45
CA HIS A 272 0.08 -7.15 0.17
C HIS A 272 0.15 -5.90 1.03
N TYR A 273 -0.90 -5.08 1.04
CA TYR A 273 -0.93 -3.83 1.80
C TYR A 273 -0.95 -4.06 3.31
N VAL A 274 -1.68 -5.07 3.81
CA VAL A 274 -1.58 -5.49 5.22
C VAL A 274 -0.15 -5.94 5.54
N GLY A 275 0.47 -6.70 4.64
CA GLY A 275 1.85 -7.15 4.75
C GLY A 275 2.85 -5.99 4.78
N GLN A 276 2.61 -4.91 4.03
CA GLN A 276 3.40 -3.69 4.09
C GLN A 276 3.27 -2.99 5.45
N ILE A 277 2.04 -2.80 5.97
CA ILE A 277 1.83 -2.24 7.33
C ILE A 277 2.60 -3.07 8.36
N PHE A 278 2.53 -4.39 8.24
CA PHE A 278 3.24 -5.29 9.12
C PHE A 278 4.75 -5.11 9.03
N ASP A 279 5.29 -4.96 7.82
CA ASP A 279 6.70 -4.66 7.56
C ASP A 279 7.16 -3.31 8.16
N PHE A 280 6.24 -2.36 8.31
CA PHE A 280 6.49 -1.10 9.00
C PHE A 280 6.29 -1.21 10.52
N SER A 281 5.55 -2.19 11.02
CA SER A 281 5.19 -2.28 12.45
C SER A 281 6.37 -2.54 13.40
N PRO A 282 6.27 -2.15 14.68
CA PRO A 282 7.30 -2.47 15.67
C PRO A 282 7.55 -3.98 15.80
N ILE A 283 6.52 -4.82 15.57
CA ILE A 283 6.65 -6.29 15.65
C ILE A 283 7.69 -6.79 14.67
N SER A 284 7.59 -6.39 13.40
CA SER A 284 8.51 -6.83 12.34
C SER A 284 9.92 -6.25 12.50
N GLN A 285 10.01 -5.10 13.18
CA GLN A 285 11.24 -4.36 13.37
C GLN A 285 12.00 -4.71 14.65
N ALA A 286 11.34 -5.30 15.65
CA ALA A 286 11.93 -5.79 16.90
C ALA A 286 12.85 -7.02 16.72
N ASN A 287 13.61 -7.08 15.63
CA ASN A 287 14.52 -8.16 15.28
C ASN A 287 13.82 -9.53 15.21
N THR A 288 12.60 -9.57 14.67
CA THR A 288 11.85 -10.81 14.41
C THR A 288 11.90 -11.14 12.91
N PRO A 289 13.08 -11.46 12.35
CA PRO A 289 13.19 -11.72 10.90
C PRO A 289 12.32 -12.90 10.47
N TYR A 290 12.02 -13.84 11.37
CA TYR A 290 11.06 -14.93 11.15
C TYR A 290 9.65 -14.43 10.89
N THR A 291 9.20 -13.43 11.65
CA THR A 291 7.86 -12.86 11.53
C THR A 291 7.69 -12.15 10.18
N ARG A 292 8.69 -11.40 9.73
CA ARG A 292 8.72 -10.82 8.37
C ARG A 292 8.81 -11.87 7.28
N PHE A 293 9.64 -12.87 7.49
CA PHE A 293 9.78 -13.99 6.57
C PHE A 293 8.46 -14.73 6.37
N MET A 294 7.72 -15.02 7.46
CA MET A 294 6.39 -15.63 7.39
C MET A 294 5.38 -14.74 6.67
N ASN A 295 5.36 -13.44 6.98
CA ASN A 295 4.49 -12.47 6.29
C ASN A 295 4.73 -12.46 4.78
N HIS A 296 6.00 -12.39 4.34
CA HIS A 296 6.31 -12.40 2.91
C HIS A 296 6.11 -13.75 2.25
N ILE A 297 6.30 -14.87 2.96
CA ILE A 297 5.92 -16.20 2.45
C ILE A 297 4.42 -16.27 2.22
N LEU A 298 3.60 -15.79 3.16
CA LEU A 298 2.15 -15.78 3.03
C LEU A 298 1.71 -14.93 1.84
N CYS A 299 2.28 -13.71 1.71
CA CYS A 299 2.05 -12.85 0.56
C CYS A 299 2.48 -13.54 -0.74
N LEU A 300 3.69 -14.10 -0.80
CA LEU A 300 4.22 -14.78 -1.99
C LEU A 300 3.36 -15.97 -2.38
N ALA A 301 2.95 -16.80 -1.42
CA ALA A 301 2.10 -17.96 -1.66
C ALA A 301 0.74 -17.52 -2.24
N SER A 302 0.11 -16.50 -1.65
CA SER A 302 -1.14 -15.93 -2.19
C SER A 302 -0.96 -15.42 -3.62
N GLN A 303 0.11 -14.65 -3.89
CA GLN A 303 0.40 -14.13 -5.23
C GLN A 303 0.63 -15.25 -6.25
N VAL A 304 1.41 -16.29 -5.91
CA VAL A 304 1.67 -17.43 -6.80
C VAL A 304 0.40 -18.24 -7.08
N ILE A 305 -0.43 -18.47 -6.05
CA ILE A 305 -1.67 -19.24 -6.21
C ILE A 305 -2.68 -18.46 -7.05
N PHE A 306 -3.03 -17.23 -6.65
CA PHE A 306 -4.13 -16.50 -7.25
C PHE A 306 -3.72 -15.73 -8.52
N ARG A 307 -2.53 -15.13 -8.54
CA ARG A 307 -2.02 -14.35 -9.68
C ARG A 307 -1.10 -15.13 -10.62
N GLY A 308 -0.70 -16.35 -10.24
CA GLY A 308 0.05 -17.28 -11.08
C GLY A 308 -0.84 -18.40 -11.62
N PHE A 309 -1.08 -19.42 -10.79
CA PHE A 309 -1.77 -20.64 -11.23
C PHE A 309 -3.25 -20.42 -11.57
N TYR A 310 -4.01 -19.85 -10.64
CA TYR A 310 -5.44 -19.60 -10.83
C TYR A 310 -5.71 -18.52 -11.88
N TRP A 311 -4.80 -17.55 -12.01
CA TRP A 311 -4.86 -16.50 -13.03
C TRP A 311 -4.88 -17.06 -14.46
N MET A 312 -4.12 -18.12 -14.75
CA MET A 312 -4.18 -18.78 -16.07
C MET A 312 -5.57 -19.31 -16.38
N LYS A 313 -6.23 -19.94 -15.39
CA LYS A 313 -7.61 -20.43 -15.53
C LYS A 313 -8.57 -19.26 -15.75
N ILE A 314 -8.43 -18.19 -14.98
CA ILE A 314 -9.25 -16.98 -15.13
C ILE A 314 -9.09 -16.41 -16.55
N CYS A 315 -7.86 -16.21 -17.01
CA CYS A 315 -7.61 -15.64 -18.33
C CYS A 315 -8.22 -16.50 -19.45
N TYR A 316 -7.98 -17.81 -19.40
CA TYR A 316 -8.55 -18.74 -20.36
C TYR A 316 -10.07 -18.68 -20.38
N SER A 317 -10.72 -18.79 -19.21
CA SER A 317 -12.18 -18.76 -19.11
C SER A 317 -12.78 -17.44 -19.58
N SER A 318 -12.16 -16.31 -19.23
CA SER A 318 -12.67 -14.97 -19.58
C SER A 318 -12.55 -14.71 -21.08
N VAL A 319 -11.41 -15.07 -21.68
CA VAL A 319 -11.19 -14.92 -23.13
C VAL A 319 -12.10 -15.87 -23.90
N ARG A 320 -12.19 -17.14 -23.50
CA ARG A 320 -13.08 -18.12 -24.13
C ARG A 320 -14.53 -17.65 -24.10
N HIS A 321 -15.01 -17.20 -22.95
CA HIS A 321 -16.36 -16.64 -22.82
C HIS A 321 -16.58 -15.46 -23.76
N CYS A 322 -15.61 -14.54 -23.84
CA CYS A 322 -15.71 -13.41 -24.79
C CYS A 322 -15.74 -13.86 -26.24
N VAL A 323 -14.95 -14.86 -26.64
CA VAL A 323 -15.00 -15.40 -28.01
C VAL A 323 -16.38 -15.99 -28.31
N GLU A 324 -16.92 -16.78 -27.39
CA GLU A 324 -18.18 -17.50 -27.57
C GLU A 324 -19.40 -16.57 -27.59
N VAL A 325 -19.41 -15.51 -26.77
CA VAL A 325 -20.60 -14.66 -26.55
C VAL A 325 -20.51 -13.30 -27.26
N HIS A 326 -19.31 -12.71 -27.34
CA HIS A 326 -19.12 -11.31 -27.77
C HIS A 326 -18.25 -11.16 -29.03
N GLY A 327 -17.66 -12.26 -29.51
CA GLY A 327 -16.83 -12.30 -30.70
C GLY A 327 -15.35 -11.96 -30.47
N ALA A 328 -14.56 -12.14 -31.53
CA ALA A 328 -13.10 -12.08 -31.47
C ALA A 328 -12.55 -10.70 -31.10
N GLY A 329 -13.21 -9.61 -31.51
CA GLY A 329 -12.75 -8.25 -31.23
C GLY A 329 -12.68 -7.94 -29.74
N LEU A 330 -13.77 -8.20 -29.00
CA LEU A 330 -13.80 -7.98 -27.54
C LEU A 330 -12.86 -8.95 -26.81
N ALA A 331 -12.76 -10.19 -27.28
CA ALA A 331 -11.83 -11.18 -26.73
C ALA A 331 -10.36 -10.74 -26.85
N ILE A 332 -9.96 -10.16 -27.98
CA ILE A 332 -8.61 -9.62 -28.18
C ILE A 332 -8.36 -8.43 -27.25
N ALA A 333 -9.32 -7.50 -27.15
CA ALA A 333 -9.19 -6.35 -26.25
C ALA A 333 -9.03 -6.79 -24.78
N LEU A 334 -9.86 -7.75 -24.34
CA LEU A 334 -9.76 -8.36 -23.03
C LEU A 334 -8.41 -9.05 -22.83
N LEU A 335 -7.94 -9.84 -23.80
CA LEU A 335 -6.65 -10.54 -23.72
C LEU A 335 -5.49 -9.55 -23.55
N LEU A 336 -5.48 -8.44 -24.29
CA LEU A 336 -4.46 -7.40 -24.14
C LEU A 336 -4.42 -6.83 -22.72
N ILE A 337 -5.59 -6.53 -22.16
CA ILE A 337 -5.69 -6.04 -20.78
C ILE A 337 -5.20 -7.10 -19.78
N LEU A 338 -5.63 -8.36 -19.93
CA LEU A 338 -5.20 -9.45 -19.05
C LEU A 338 -3.70 -9.73 -19.14
N MET A 339 -3.09 -9.59 -20.32
CA MET A 339 -1.63 -9.69 -20.49
C MET A 339 -0.90 -8.55 -19.79
N LEU A 340 -1.44 -7.33 -19.84
CA LEU A 340 -0.91 -6.21 -19.06
C LEU A 340 -0.93 -6.55 -17.57
N PHE A 341 -2.09 -6.95 -17.00
CA PHE A 341 -2.18 -7.40 -15.60
C PHE A 341 -1.22 -8.55 -15.29
N THR A 342 -0.96 -9.44 -16.24
CA THR A 342 0.03 -10.52 -16.08
C THR A 342 1.45 -9.97 -15.89
N ALA A 343 1.84 -8.94 -16.64
CA ALA A 343 3.13 -8.28 -16.45
C ALA A 343 3.25 -7.66 -15.05
N PHE A 344 2.19 -7.00 -14.56
CA PHE A 344 2.11 -6.50 -13.18
C PHE A 344 2.25 -7.64 -12.15
N ASN A 345 1.55 -8.74 -12.36
CA ASN A 345 1.55 -9.89 -11.44
C ASN A 345 2.96 -10.48 -11.28
N VAL A 346 3.72 -10.54 -12.38
CA VAL A 346 5.12 -11.00 -12.37
C VAL A 346 5.99 -10.10 -11.49
N ASP A 347 5.80 -8.78 -11.54
CA ASP A 347 6.58 -7.84 -10.74
C ASP A 347 6.24 -7.93 -9.25
N PHE A 348 4.97 -8.11 -8.89
CA PHE A 348 4.55 -8.37 -7.50
C PHE A 348 5.13 -9.69 -6.95
N VAL A 349 5.13 -10.76 -7.76
CA VAL A 349 5.75 -12.04 -7.37
C VAL A 349 7.26 -11.86 -7.16
N LYS A 350 7.95 -11.16 -8.08
CA LYS A 350 9.39 -10.86 -7.94
C LYS A 350 9.68 -10.02 -6.69
N PHE A 351 8.84 -9.04 -6.38
CA PHE A 351 8.94 -8.23 -5.17
C PHE A 351 8.93 -9.11 -3.91
N HIS A 352 7.89 -9.92 -3.74
CA HIS A 352 7.75 -10.76 -2.55
C HIS A 352 8.78 -11.90 -2.49
N TYR A 353 9.24 -12.41 -3.63
CA TYR A 353 10.35 -13.35 -3.70
C TYR A 353 11.65 -12.71 -3.21
N LYS A 354 11.98 -11.50 -3.69
CA LYS A 354 13.17 -10.75 -3.24
C LYS A 354 13.10 -10.42 -1.75
N ALA A 355 11.94 -9.99 -1.24
CA ALA A 355 11.73 -9.68 0.17
C ALA A 355 11.87 -10.93 1.05
N THR A 356 11.26 -12.05 0.65
CA THR A 356 11.39 -13.37 1.31
C THR A 356 12.86 -13.82 1.36
N LYS A 357 13.56 -13.77 0.22
CA LYS A 357 14.98 -14.14 0.13
C LYS A 357 15.85 -13.24 1.02
N GLY A 358 15.61 -11.93 1.02
CA GLY A 358 16.31 -11.01 1.90
C GLY A 358 16.14 -11.40 3.37
N CYS A 359 14.91 -11.65 3.80
CA CYS A 359 14.62 -12.03 5.18
C CYS A 359 15.31 -13.35 5.56
N TRP A 360 15.31 -14.33 4.66
CA TRP A 360 16.03 -15.59 4.84
C TRP A 360 17.54 -15.39 5.04
N LEU A 361 18.18 -14.60 4.18
CA LEU A 361 19.61 -14.31 4.30
C LEU A 361 19.95 -13.62 5.63
N LYS A 362 19.07 -12.73 6.12
CA LYS A 362 19.21 -12.10 7.44
C LYS A 362 19.12 -13.12 8.57
N ILE A 363 18.17 -14.06 8.50
CA ILE A 363 18.06 -15.17 9.48
C ILE A 363 19.35 -16.00 9.49
N GLN A 364 19.89 -16.33 8.31
CA GLN A 364 21.14 -17.08 8.21
C GLN A 364 22.34 -16.32 8.79
N ALA A 365 22.45 -15.02 8.53
CA ALA A 365 23.51 -14.19 9.09
C ALA A 365 23.44 -14.13 10.62
N MET A 366 22.23 -14.03 11.19
CA MET A 366 22.03 -14.02 12.65
C MET A 366 22.36 -15.35 13.32
N LYS A 367 22.25 -16.49 12.63
CA LYS A 367 22.66 -17.81 13.16
C LYS A 367 24.19 -18.00 13.20
N LYS A 368 24.94 -17.17 12.46
CA LYS A 368 26.41 -17.23 12.39
C LYS A 368 27.10 -16.30 13.38
N GLN A 369 26.36 -15.41 14.02
CA GLN A 369 26.78 -14.56 15.13
C GLN A 369 26.42 -15.27 16.43
#